data_AF-A4NYB5-F1
#
_entry.id   AF-A4NYB5-F1
#
_cell.length_a   1.000
_cell.length_b   1.000
_cell.length_c   1.000
_cell.angle_alpha   90.00
_cell.angle_beta   90.00
_cell.angle_gamma   90.00
#
_symmetry.space_group_name_H-M   'P 1'
#
loop_
_entity.id
_entity.type
_entity.pdbx_description
1 polymer ?
#
loop_
_entity_poly.entity_id
_entity_poly.type
_entity_poly.pdbx_seq_one_letter_code
_entity_poly.pdbx_strand_id
1 'polypeptide(L)' 'MIAFDSIEYTGTSDSGNETFLIKKEIDDEIFSVQEVRKRHKKIAVKTMWIKRKKKATSSA' A
#
# COMPACT_ATOMS: atom_id res chain seq x y z
N MET A 1 5.19 17.47 2.58
CA MET A 1 4.30 16.37 2.12
C MET A 1 4.66 15.13 2.93
N ILE A 2 3.67 14.44 3.50
CA ILE A 2 3.93 13.13 4.11
C ILE A 2 4.09 12.14 2.96
N ALA A 3 5.32 11.67 2.72
CA ALA A 3 5.62 10.69 1.69
C ALA A 3 5.14 9.29 2.11
N PHE A 4 4.77 8.45 1.15
CA PHE A 4 4.51 7.02 1.38
C PHE A 4 5.81 6.29 1.67
N ASP A 5 5.76 5.26 2.51
CA ASP A 5 6.95 4.49 2.89
C ASP A 5 7.31 3.45 1.82
N SER A 6 6.31 2.89 1.12
CA SER A 6 6.57 2.13 -0.11
C SER A 6 5.46 2.29 -1.15
N ILE A 7 5.85 2.19 -2.42
CA ILE A 7 4.97 2.09 -3.58
C ILE A 7 5.56 0.99 -4.46
N GLU A 8 4.88 -0.14 -4.55
CA GLU A 8 5.33 -1.33 -5.27
C GLU A 8 4.38 -1.59 -6.45
N TYR A 9 4.91 -1.75 -7.67
CA TYR A 9 4.11 -2.18 -8.81
C TYR A 9 3.81 -3.68 -8.70
N THR A 10 2.54 -4.07 -8.80
CA THR A 10 2.09 -5.46 -8.62
C THR A 10 1.56 -6.11 -9.89
N GLY A 11 1.50 -5.38 -11.00
CA GLY A 11 1.07 -5.93 -12.29
C GLY A 11 0.18 -5.00 -13.09
N THR A 12 -0.08 -5.40 -14.33
CA THR A 12 -0.95 -4.70 -15.27
C THR A 12 -2.07 -5.64 -15.69
N SER A 13 -3.31 -5.15 -15.73
CA SER A 13 -4.45 -5.92 -16.23
C SER A 13 -4.48 -5.95 -17.76
N ASP A 14 -5.25 -6.86 -18.36
CA ASP A 14 -5.44 -6.97 -19.82
C ASP A 14 -5.92 -5.66 -20.47
N SER A 15 -6.66 -4.84 -19.72
CA SER A 15 -7.11 -3.50 -20.12
C SER A 15 -6.06 -2.39 -20.00
N GLY A 16 -4.83 -2.74 -19.64
CA GLY A 16 -3.69 -1.82 -19.50
C GLY A 16 -3.71 -0.95 -18.24
N ASN A 17 -4.41 -1.38 -17.18
CA ASN A 17 -4.40 -0.66 -15.90
C ASN A 17 -3.31 -1.22 -15.00
N GLU A 18 -2.47 -0.33 -14.49
CA GLU A 18 -1.37 -0.64 -13.59
C GLU A 18 -1.90 -0.72 -12.16
N THR A 19 -1.45 -1.72 -11.40
CA THR A 19 -1.82 -1.88 -9.99
C THR A 19 -0.59 -1.67 -9.10
N PHE A 20 -0.79 -0.93 -8.03
CA PHE A 20 0.25 -0.59 -7.06
C PHE A 20 -0.18 -0.99 -5.66
N LEU A 21 0.74 -1.56 -4.89
CA LEU A 21 0.63 -1.72 -3.45
C LEU A 21 1.34 -0.54 -2.79
N ILE A 22 0.59 0.29 -2.08
CA ILE A 22 1.09 1.48 -1.40
C ILE A 22 1.05 1.21 0.10
N LYS A 23 2.14 1.50 0.80
CA LYS A 23 2.23 1.35 2.25
C LYS A 23 2.60 2.66 2.94
N LYS A 24 1.97 2.88 4.09
CA LYS A 24 2.32 3.94 5.02
C LYS A 24 2.34 3.39 6.44
N GLU A 25 3.42 3.62 7.15
CA GLU A 25 3.55 3.33 8.56
C GLU A 25 3.22 4.59 9.36
N ILE A 26 2.34 4.43 10.33
CA ILE A 26 1.97 5.48 11.28
C ILE A 26 1.94 4.78 12.65
N ASP A 27 2.79 5.23 13.56
CA ASP A 27 2.98 4.61 14.87
C ASP A 27 3.24 3.09 14.77
N ASP A 28 2.41 2.30 15.46
CA ASP A 28 2.44 0.85 15.46
C ASP A 28 1.50 0.22 14.42
N GLU A 29 1.01 0.99 13.46
CA GLU A 29 0.13 0.52 12.38
C GLU A 29 0.78 0.66 11.00
N ILE A 30 0.47 -0.30 10.13
CA ILE A 30 0.84 -0.32 8.72
C ILE A 30 -0.44 -0.26 7.91
N PHE A 31 -0.67 0.88 7.27
CA PHE A 31 -1.74 1.10 6.31
C PHE A 31 -1.28 0.64 4.95
N SER A 32 -2.07 -0.19 4.29
CA SER A 32 -1.76 -0.73 2.97
C SER A 32 -2.97 -0.58 2.06
N VAL A 33 -2.71 -0.13 0.83
CA VAL A 33 -3.74 0.11 -0.18
C VAL A 33 -3.32 -0.51 -1.50
N GLN A 34 -4.23 -1.25 -2.13
CA GLN A 34 -4.08 -1.64 -3.52
C GLN A 34 -4.77 -0.61 -4.41
N GLU A 35 -3.98 0.21 -5.08
CA GLU A 35 -4.43 1.28 -5.96
C GLU A 35 -4.29 0.87 -7.42
N VAL A 36 -5.31 1.13 -8.23
CA VAL A 36 -5.27 0.94 -9.67
C VAL A 36 -5.12 2.31 -10.33
N ARG A 37 -4.18 2.40 -11.27
CA ARG A 37 -3.88 3.58 -12.06
C ARG A 37 -3.99 3.27 -13.54
N LYS A 38 -4.27 4.32 -14.30
CA LYS A 38 -4.11 4.33 -15.75
C LYS A 38 -3.20 5.49 -16.09
N ARG A 39 -1.96 5.19 -16.49
CA ARG A 39 -0.89 6.22 -16.60
C ARG A 39 -0.71 6.93 -15.24
N HIS A 40 -0.71 8.25 -15.22
CA HIS A 40 -0.56 9.05 -14.01
C HIS A 40 -1.86 9.28 -13.21
N LYS A 41 -3.00 8.71 -13.63
CA LYS A 41 -4.29 8.94 -12.97
C LYS A 41 -4.72 7.75 -12.12
N LYS A 42 -5.05 8.00 -10.86
CA LYS A 42 -5.75 7.05 -9.99
C LYS A 42 -7.17 6.82 -10.50
N ILE A 43 -7.55 5.56 -10.68
CA ILE A 43 -8.89 5.18 -11.15
C ILE A 43 -9.69 4.41 -10.11
N ALA A 44 -9.02 3.61 -9.27
CA ALA A 44 -9.72 2.88 -8.20
C ALA A 44 -8.79 2.55 -7.03
N VAL A 45 -9.39 2.29 -5.86
CA VAL A 45 -8.78 1.53 -4.78
C VAL A 45 -9.52 0.20 -4.71
N LYS A 46 -8.79 -0.91 -4.84
CA LYS A 46 -9.40 -2.25 -4.77
C LYS A 46 -9.64 -2.67 -3.32
N THR A 47 -8.61 -2.55 -2.50
CA THR A 47 -8.63 -3.01 -1.10
C THR A 47 -7.75 -2.11 -0.26
N MET A 48 -8.15 -1.91 1.00
CA MET A 48 -7.35 -1.26 2.03
C MET A 48 -7.32 -2.16 3.26
N TRP A 49 -6.16 -2.28 3.88
CA TRP A 49 -5.99 -3.04 5.12
C TRP A 49 -5.04 -2.33 6.06
N ILE A 50 -5.27 -2.54 7.36
CA ILE A 50 -4.45 -2.00 8.43
C ILE A 50 -3.92 -3.19 9.21
N LYS A 51 -2.61 -3.23 9.40
CA LYS A 51 -1.95 -4.25 10.21
C LYS A 51 -1.19 -3.58 11.33
N ARG A 52 -1.46 -4.00 12.57
CA ARG A 52 -0.64 -3.61 13.72
C ARG A 52 0.71 -4.33 13.68
N LYS A 53 1.81 -3.60 13.87
CA LYS A 53 3.15 -4.14 14.06
C LYS A 53 3.11 -5.04 15.31
N LYS A 54 3.68 -6.24 15.21
CA LYS A 54 3.85 -7.07 16.41
C LYS A 54 4.75 -6.31 17.37
N LYS A 55 4.34 -6.17 18.65
CA LYS A 55 5.29 -5.77 19.69
C LYS A 55 6.45 -6.75 19.63
N ALA A 56 7.67 -6.23 19.45
CA ALA A 56 8.85 -7.05 19.65
C ALA A 56 8.78 -7.52 21.10
N THR A 57 8.50 -8.81 21.32
CA THR A 57 8.64 -9.41 22.63
C THR A 57 10.13 -9.39 22.91
N SER A 58 10.61 -8.37 23.61
CA SER A 58 11.87 -8.45 24.32
C SER A 58 11.68 -9.52 25.37
N SER A 59 12.11 -10.74 25.05
CA SER A 59 12.36 -11.79 26.03
C SER A 59 13.37 -11.23 27.03
N ALA A 60 12.86 -10.89 28.22
CA ALA A 60 13.65 -10.60 29.41
C ALA A 60 14.24 -11.90 29.97
#